data_AF-A0A7J4NWX2-F1
#
_entry.id   AF-A0A7J4NWX2-F1
#
_cell.length_a   1.000
_cell.length_b   1.000
_cell.length_c   1.000
_cell.angle_alpha   90.00
_cell.angle_beta   90.00
_cell.angle_gamma   90.00
#
_symmetry.space_group_name_H-M   'P 1'
#
loop_
_entity.id
_entity.type
_entity.pdbx_description
1 polymer ?
#
loop_
_entity_poly.entity_id
_entity_poly.type
_entity_poly.pdbx_seq_one_letter_code
_entity_poly.pdbx_strand_id
1 'polypeptide(L)' 'MGKTLMSPCGLDCGACEWHIGGKQPNCAGCTEIKGKPFWGTCPTYACTQEHKA' A
#
# COMPACT_ATOMS: atom_id res chain seq x y z
N MET A 1 -15.45 -14.76 -6.43
CA MET A 1 -15.20 -13.30 -6.44
C MET A 1 -13.86 -13.03 -5.77
N GLY A 2 -13.09 -12.06 -6.26
CA GLY A 2 -11.90 -11.58 -5.56
C GLY A 2 -11.01 -10.78 -6.51
N LYS A 3 -11.36 -9.51 -6.72
CA LYS A 3 -10.55 -8.56 -7.48
C LYS A 3 -9.21 -8.45 -6.74
N THR A 4 -8.14 -9.02 -7.29
CA THR A 4 -6.81 -9.03 -6.68
C THR A 4 -6.43 -7.58 -6.37
N LEU A 5 -6.37 -7.24 -5.07
CA LEU A 5 -6.10 -5.88 -4.63
C LEU A 5 -4.58 -5.70 -4.58
N MET A 6 -3.91 -5.76 -5.73
CA MET A 6 -2.48 -5.51 -5.77
C MET A 6 -2.21 -4.03 -5.54
N SER A 7 -1.23 -3.76 -4.70
CA SER A 7 -0.68 -2.42 -4.54
C SER A 7 0.08 -2.01 -5.81
N PRO A 8 0.32 -0.70 -6.01
CA PRO A 8 1.17 -0.21 -7.10
C PRO A 8 2.59 -0.77 -7.08
N CYS A 9 3.07 -1.20 -5.90
CA CYS A 9 4.38 -1.80 -5.71
C CYS A 9 4.39 -3.33 -5.84
N GLY A 10 3.29 -3.94 -6.30
CA GLY A 10 3.20 -5.38 -6.55
C GLY A 10 2.97 -6.26 -5.32
N LEU A 11 2.60 -5.66 -4.18
CA LEU A 11 2.22 -6.39 -2.97
C LEU A 11 0.73 -6.74 -3.02
N ASP A 12 0.36 -7.93 -2.56
CA ASP A 12 -1.05 -8.28 -2.39
C ASP A 12 -1.60 -7.59 -1.13
N CYS A 13 -2.43 -6.56 -1.29
CA CYS A 13 -3.08 -5.89 -0.16
C CYS A 13 -4.08 -6.81 0.54
N GLY A 14 -4.58 -7.86 -0.12
CA GLY A 14 -5.46 -8.86 0.49
C GLY A 14 -4.74 -9.73 1.55
N ALA A 15 -3.42 -9.83 1.46
CA ALA A 15 -2.57 -10.55 2.42
C ALA A 15 -1.80 -9.62 3.38
N CYS A 16 -1.94 -8.30 3.24
CA CYS A 16 -1.17 -7.34 4.03
C CYS A 16 -1.75 -7.18 5.45
N GLU A 17 -1.04 -7.69 6.46
CA GLU A 17 -1.46 -7.65 7.88
C GLU A 17 -1.81 -6.24 8.38
N TRP A 18 -1.09 -5.22 7.91
CA TRP A 18 -1.34 -3.81 8.27
C TRP A 18 -2.65 -3.29 7.68
N HIS A 19 -3.03 -3.77 6.50
CA HIS A 19 -4.26 -3.36 5.81
C HIS A 19 -5.48 -4.11 6.33
N ILE A 20 -5.35 -5.43 6.51
CA ILE A 20 -6.44 -6.30 6.99
C ILE A 20 -6.67 -6.20 8.51
N GLY A 21 -5.91 -5.38 9.22
CA GLY A 21 -6.06 -5.15 10.66
C GLY A 21 -5.42 -6.20 11.57
N GLY A 22 -4.55 -7.06 11.04
CA GLY A 22 -3.74 -8.00 11.84
C GLY A 22 -2.61 -7.32 12.62
N LYS A 23 -2.17 -6.13 12.20
CA LYS A 23 -1.17 -5.30 12.91
C LYS A 23 -1.61 -3.85 13.06
N GLN A 24 -1.17 -3.22 14.16
CA GLN A 24 -1.42 -1.81 14.45
C GLN A 24 -0.12 -0.99 14.39
N PRO A 25 -0.15 0.25 13.85
CA PRO A 25 -1.33 0.98 13.37
C PRO A 25 -1.90 0.43 12.05
N ASN A 26 -3.23 0.50 11.88
CA ASN A 26 -3.87 0.08 10.64
C ASN A 26 -3.43 0.99 9.48
N CYS A 27 -3.18 0.39 8.31
CA CYS A 27 -2.79 1.07 7.10
C CYS A 27 -3.95 1.09 6.10
N ALA A 28 -4.44 2.29 5.79
CA ALA A 28 -5.53 2.45 4.82
C ALA A 28 -5.15 2.12 3.35
N GLY A 29 -3.85 1.91 3.10
CA GLY A 29 -3.31 1.52 1.80
C GLY A 29 -2.47 2.61 1.16
N CYS A 30 -1.45 2.21 0.40
CA CYS A 30 -0.41 3.11 -0.12
C CYS A 30 -0.98 4.27 -0.97
N THR A 31 -2.01 4.00 -1.77
CA THR A 31 -2.66 5.02 -2.61
C THR A 31 -3.42 6.05 -1.78
N GLU A 32 -4.16 5.60 -0.76
CA GLU A 32 -4.96 6.48 0.09
C GLU A 32 -4.08 7.39 0.95
N ILE A 33 -3.02 6.82 1.53
CA ILE A 33 -2.05 7.58 2.33
C ILE A 33 -0.99 8.30 1.47
N LYS A 34 -1.12 8.25 0.14
CA LYS A 34 -0.20 8.87 -0.84
C LYS A 34 1.27 8.52 -0.59
N GLY A 35 1.55 7.28 -0.23
CA GLY A 35 2.91 6.80 0.07
C GLY A 35 3.51 7.36 1.36
N LYS A 36 2.69 7.86 2.29
CA LYS A 36 3.12 8.37 3.61
C LYS A 36 2.57 7.52 4.76
N PRO A 37 3.04 6.28 4.94
CA PRO A 37 2.71 5.47 6.13
C PRO A 37 3.22 6.08 7.43
N PHE A 38 2.81 5.47 8.55
CA PHE A 38 3.14 5.93 9.90
C PHE A 38 4.65 6.02 10.17
N TRP A 39 5.46 5.25 9.45
CA TRP A 39 6.92 5.22 9.58
C TRP A 39 7.64 6.23 8.67
N GLY A 40 6.91 7.02 7.87
CA GLY A 40 7.48 8.07 7.01
C GLY A 40 7.10 7.92 5.54
N THR A 41 8.00 8.27 4.63
CA THR A 41 7.74 8.26 3.18
C THR A 41 8.18 6.94 2.55
N CYS A 42 7.31 6.34 1.74
CA CYS A 42 7.60 5.11 1.00
C CYS A 42 8.27 5.42 -0.35
N PRO A 43 9.57 5.13 -0.54
CA PRO A 43 10.28 5.42 -1.77
C PRO A 43 9.76 4.60 -2.96
N THR A 44 9.32 3.36 -2.72
CA THR A 44 8.74 2.51 -3.75
C THR A 44 7.44 3.10 -4.30
N TYR A 45 6.58 3.64 -3.42
CA TYR A 45 5.36 4.31 -3.88
C TYR A 45 5.70 5.54 -4.73
N ALA A 46 6.66 6.37 -4.30
CA ALA A 46 7.10 7.54 -5.08
C ALA A 46 7.56 7.14 -6.49
N CYS A 47 8.42 6.13 -6.61
CA CYS A 47 8.84 5.56 -7.89
C CYS A 47 7.64 5.10 -8.75
N THR A 48 6.66 4.41 -8.16
CA THR A 48 5.45 4.01 -8.92
C THR A 48 4.61 5.18 -9.40
N GLN A 49 4.69 6.35 -8.75
CA GLN A 49 4.00 7.55 -9.22
C GLN A 49 4.73 8.21 -10.38
N GLU A 50 6.06 8.19 -10.38
CA GLU A 50 6.90 8.73 -11.46
C GLU A 50 6.79 7.90 -12.75
N HIS A 51 6.56 6.59 -12.61
CA HIS A 51 6.47 5.63 -13.72
C HIS A 51 5.06 5.10 -13.97
N LYS A 52 4.02 5.74 -13.39
CA LYS A 52 2.63 5.44 -13.71
C LYS A 52 2.33 5.95 -15.12
N ALA A 53 2.17 5.02 -16.06
CA ALA A 53 1.70 5.28 -17.42
C ALA A 53 0.25 5.78 -17.44
#